data_AF-A0A6B3F954-F1
#
_entry.id   AF-A0A6B3F954-F1
#
_cell.length_a   1.000
_cell.length_b   1.000
_cell.length_c   1.000
_cell.angle_alpha   90.00
_cell.angle_beta   90.00
_cell.angle_gamma   90.00
#
_symmetry.space_group_name_H-M   'P 1'
#
loop_
_entity.id
_entity.type
_entity.pdbx_description
1 polymer ?
#
loop_
_entity_poly.entity_id
_entity_poly.type
_entity_poly.pdbx_seq_one_letter_code
_entity_poly.pdbx_strand_id
1 'polypeptide(L)'
;TAPVFREVVFRGSKDDIKKIAVDGTRHVVEYAEKLLGPETVFGYQYSPEIFTDTELDFALEVCEAVMEVWQPGPGREIILNLP
;
A
#
# COMPACT_ATOMS: atom_id res chain seq x y z
N THR A 1 5.02 3.50 8.37
CA THR A 1 5.97 2.35 8.32
C THR A 1 7.20 2.54 9.21
N ALA A 2 7.50 3.74 9.72
CA ALA A 2 8.70 4.02 10.51
C ALA A 2 8.84 3.18 11.81
N PRO A 3 10.07 2.82 12.25
CA PRO A 3 10.32 1.98 13.43
C PRO A 3 9.60 2.44 14.71
N VAL A 4 9.65 3.74 15.02
CA VAL A 4 8.99 4.30 16.22
C VAL A 4 7.48 4.11 16.18
N PHE A 5 6.86 4.26 15.01
CA PHE A 5 5.42 4.01 14.84
C PHE A 5 5.08 2.52 14.96
N ARG A 6 5.92 1.64 14.39
CA ARG A 6 5.75 0.19 14.51
C ARG A 6 5.79 -0.25 15.97
N GLU A 7 6.71 0.30 16.76
CA GLU A 7 6.90 -0.06 18.16
C GLU A 7 5.84 0.55 19.08
N VAL A 8 5.50 1.83 18.89
CA VAL A 8 4.70 2.59 19.88
C VAL A 8 3.22 2.66 19.51
N VAL A 9 2.89 2.80 18.22
CA VAL A 9 1.51 2.99 17.74
C VAL A 9 0.87 1.67 17.36
N PHE A 10 1.53 0.90 16.49
CA PHE A 10 0.99 -0.36 15.98
C PHE A 10 1.33 -1.56 16.86
N ARG A 11 2.42 -1.47 17.65
CA ARG A 11 2.97 -2.58 18.46
C ARG A 11 3.10 -3.88 17.66
N GLY A 12 3.56 -3.75 16.42
CA GLY A 12 3.57 -4.83 15.43
C GLY A 12 4.94 -5.02 14.79
N SER A 13 5.19 -6.23 14.30
CA SER A 13 6.38 -6.56 13.54
C SER A 13 6.35 -5.92 12.14
N LYS A 14 7.49 -5.97 11.42
CA LYS A 14 7.54 -5.55 10.01
C LYS A 14 6.52 -6.30 9.14
N ASP A 15 6.34 -7.59 9.40
CA ASP A 15 5.36 -8.42 8.69
C ASP A 15 3.92 -8.02 8.99
N ASP A 16 3.59 -7.66 10.24
CA ASP A 16 2.25 -7.19 10.59
C ASP A 16 1.91 -5.88 9.85
N ILE A 17 2.88 -4.98 9.75
CA ILE A 17 2.72 -3.70 9.05
C ILE A 17 2.56 -3.90 7.54
N LYS A 18 3.38 -4.77 6.94
CA LYS A 18 3.26 -5.17 5.55
C LYS A 18 1.89 -5.80 5.29
N LYS A 19 1.41 -6.66 6.20
CA LYS A 19 0.10 -7.30 6.10
C LYS A 19 -1.03 -6.26 6.10
N ILE A 20 -0.97 -5.23 6.94
CA ILE A 20 -1.97 -4.15 6.95
C ILE A 20 -2.04 -3.46 5.58
N ALA A 21 -0.89 -3.14 4.98
CA ALA A 21 -0.87 -2.51 3.66
C ALA A 21 -1.49 -3.43 2.59
N VAL A 22 -1.08 -4.70 2.55
CA VAL A 22 -1.58 -5.72 1.62
C VAL A 22 -3.09 -5.95 1.77
N ASP A 23 -3.58 -6.14 3.00
CA ASP A 23 -4.99 -6.34 3.28
C ASP A 23 -5.82 -5.10 2.89
N GLY A 24 -5.30 -3.90 3.17
CA GLY A 24 -5.92 -2.64 2.78
C GLY A 24 -6.06 -2.54 1.25
N THR A 25 -5.00 -2.84 0.50
CA THR A 25 -5.05 -2.86 -0.97
C THR A 25 -6.05 -3.90 -1.48
N ARG A 26 -6.10 -5.10 -0.88
CA ARG A 26 -7.07 -6.15 -1.27
C ARG A 26 -8.51 -5.67 -1.10
N HIS A 27 -8.82 -5.03 0.02
CA HIS A 27 -10.15 -4.48 0.24
C HIS A 27 -10.49 -3.38 -0.78
N VAL A 28 -9.55 -2.46 -1.07
CA VAL A 28 -9.80 -1.41 -2.06
C VAL A 28 -10.10 -2.00 -3.42
N VAL A 29 -9.33 -2.99 -3.89
CA VAL A 29 -9.58 -3.69 -5.16
C VAL A 29 -10.95 -4.37 -5.15
N GLU A 30 -11.23 -5.17 -4.11
CA GLU A 30 -12.48 -5.91 -3.98
C GLU A 30 -13.72 -4.98 -4.03
N TYR A 31 -13.69 -3.88 -3.29
CA TYR A 31 -14.82 -2.95 -3.26
C TYR A 31 -14.89 -2.07 -4.51
N ALA A 32 -13.75 -1.70 -5.10
CA ALA A 32 -13.74 -0.99 -6.37
C ALA A 32 -14.41 -1.82 -7.48
N GLU A 33 -14.07 -3.10 -7.59
CA GLU A 33 -14.67 -4.02 -8.56
C GLU A 33 -16.16 -4.26 -8.33
N LYS A 34 -16.61 -4.25 -7.06
CA LYS A 34 -18.02 -4.45 -6.71
C LYS A 34 -18.89 -3.21 -6.90
N LEU A 35 -18.32 -2.01 -6.72
CA LEU A 35 -19.09 -0.78 -6.57
C LEU A 35 -18.93 0.20 -7.74
N LEU A 36 -17.81 0.17 -8.45
CA LEU A 36 -17.54 1.11 -9.53
C LEU A 36 -18.03 0.57 -10.88
N GLY A 37 -18.79 1.39 -11.59
CA GLY A 37 -19.27 1.10 -12.93
C GLY A 37 -18.18 1.29 -14.01
N PRO A 38 -18.40 0.78 -15.23
CA PRO A 38 -17.45 0.84 -16.35
C PRO A 38 -17.11 2.27 -16.80
N GLU A 39 -17.93 3.26 -16.45
CA GLU A 39 -17.69 4.69 -16.71
C GLU A 39 -16.66 5.32 -15.76
N THR A 40 -16.35 4.67 -14.63
CA THR A 40 -15.43 5.21 -13.63
C THR A 40 -13.99 4.82 -13.95
N VAL A 41 -13.15 5.83 -14.20
CA VAL A 41 -11.70 5.64 -14.29
C VAL A 41 -11.12 5.59 -12.88
N PHE A 42 -10.73 4.39 -12.43
CA PHE A 42 -10.19 4.16 -11.09
C PHE A 42 -8.67 4.07 -11.12
N GLY A 43 -8.01 4.94 -10.36
CA GLY A 43 -6.56 4.93 -10.13
C GLY A 43 -6.26 4.61 -8.66
N TYR A 44 -5.06 4.10 -8.40
CA TYR A 44 -4.63 3.73 -7.06
C TYR A 44 -3.33 4.42 -6.67
N GLN A 45 -3.32 4.99 -5.46
CA GLN A 45 -2.14 5.56 -4.84
C GLN A 45 -1.88 4.87 -3.51
N TYR A 46 -0.63 4.46 -3.30
CA TYR A 46 -0.15 3.98 -2.02
C TYR A 46 0.91 4.94 -1.46
N SER A 47 0.98 5.03 -0.14
CA SER A 47 2.02 5.79 0.56
C SER A 47 2.53 5.02 1.78
N PRO A 48 3.82 4.65 1.84
CA PRO A 48 4.43 4.19 3.07
C PRO A 48 4.61 5.39 4.01
N GLU A 49 3.61 5.67 4.83
CA GLU A 49 3.55 6.88 5.66
C GLU A 49 4.73 6.97 6.65
N ILE A 50 5.29 8.18 6.77
CA ILE A 50 6.57 8.49 7.43
C ILE A 50 7.72 7.78 6.70
N PHE A 51 7.83 8.03 5.38
CA PHE A 51 8.86 7.41 4.55
C PHE A 51 10.27 7.84 4.97
N THR A 52 10.44 9.13 5.33
CA THR A 52 11.74 9.70 5.68
C THR A 52 12.45 8.98 6.84
N ASP A 53 11.68 8.41 7.78
CA ASP A 53 12.21 7.66 8.92
C ASP A 53 12.01 6.14 8.79
N THR A 54 11.59 5.65 7.61
CA THR A 54 11.44 4.23 7.33
C THR A 54 12.72 3.69 6.68
N GLU A 55 13.16 2.48 7.07
CA GLU A 55 14.26 1.83 6.38
C GLU A 55 13.92 1.59 4.91
N LEU A 56 14.77 2.06 3.99
CA LEU A 56 14.49 2.04 2.54
C LEU A 56 14.14 0.64 2.02
N ASP A 57 14.90 -0.38 2.44
CA ASP A 57 14.65 -1.77 2.04
C ASP A 57 13.26 -2.26 2.47
N PHE A 58 12.81 -1.83 3.66
CA PHE A 58 11.48 -2.20 4.15
C PHE A 58 10.39 -1.39 3.45
N ALA A 59 10.59 -0.10 3.18
CA ALA A 59 9.66 0.68 2.39
C ALA A 59 9.47 0.10 0.98
N LEU A 60 10.57 -0.34 0.34
CA LEU A 60 10.55 -1.03 -0.94
C LEU A 60 9.75 -2.34 -0.85
N GLU A 61 10.05 -3.20 0.11
CA GLU A 61 9.35 -4.48 0.31
C GLU A 61 7.83 -4.29 0.47
N VAL A 62 7.41 -3.26 1.22
CA VAL A 62 5.99 -2.95 1.41
C VAL A 62 5.35 -2.45 0.11
N CYS A 63 6.03 -1.55 -0.62
CA CYS A 63 5.55 -1.06 -1.91
C CYS A 63 5.42 -2.19 -2.94
N GLU A 64 6.41 -3.09 -3.02
CA GLU A 64 6.36 -4.28 -3.90
C GLU A 64 5.19 -5.18 -3.52
N ALA A 65 4.98 -5.46 -2.23
CA ALA A 65 3.86 -6.28 -1.77
C ALA A 65 2.49 -5.65 -2.11
N VAL A 66 2.37 -4.32 -2.06
CA VAL A 66 1.17 -3.59 -2.50
C VAL A 66 0.98 -3.69 -4.01
N MET A 67 2.07 -3.54 -4.79
CA MET A 67 2.03 -3.69 -6.25
C MET A 67 1.61 -5.09 -6.67
N GLU A 68 2.03 -6.14 -5.97
CA GLU A 68 1.59 -7.51 -6.22
C GLU A 68 0.08 -7.71 -6.01
N VAL A 69 -0.57 -6.89 -5.19
CA VAL A 69 -2.03 -6.91 -5.07
C VAL A 69 -2.69 -6.07 -6.16
N TRP A 70 -2.18 -4.86 -6.39
CA TRP A 70 -2.78 -3.93 -7.36
C TRP A 70 -2.61 -4.37 -8.82
N GLN A 71 -1.50 -5.06 -9.11
CA GLN A 71 -1.08 -5.52 -10.44
C GLN A 71 -1.03 -4.36 -11.46
N PRO A 72 -0.08 -3.41 -11.29
CA PRO A 72 0.03 -2.27 -12.20
C PRO A 72 0.44 -2.71 -13.61
N GLY A 73 -0.10 -2.04 -14.62
CA GLY A 73 0.18 -2.32 -16.03
C GLY A 73 -0.25 -1.18 -16.96
N PRO A 74 -0.13 -1.35 -18.28
CA PRO A 74 -0.54 -0.33 -19.24
C PRO A 74 -2.01 0.08 -19.03
N GLY A 75 -2.27 1.37 -18.77
CA GLY A 75 -3.61 1.89 -18.48
C GLY A 75 -4.15 1.60 -17.08
N ARG A 76 -3.33 0.98 -16.21
CA ARG A 76 -3.63 0.69 -14.80
C ARG A 76 -2.38 1.00 -13.96
N GLU A 77 -2.01 2.27 -13.95
CA GLU A 77 -0.80 2.72 -13.26
C GLU A 77 -1.00 2.72 -11.73
N ILE A 78 0.11 2.75 -11.00
CA ILE A 78 0.11 2.97 -9.55
C ILE A 78 0.92 4.23 -9.25
N ILE A 79 0.43 5.03 -8.31
CA ILE A 79 1.20 6.14 -7.74
C ILE A 79 1.78 5.66 -6.42
N LEU A 80 3.11 5.60 -6.34
CA LEU A 80 3.82 5.45 -5.07
C LEU A 80 4.21 6.85 -4.59
N ASN A 81 3.43 7.42 -3.69
CA ASN A 81 3.75 8.69 -3.05
C ASN A 81 4.60 8.39 -1.82
N LEU A 82 5.81 8.97 -1.74
CA LEU A 82 6.79 8.72 -0.69
C LEU A 82 6.93 9.97 0.21
N PRO A 83 6.03 10.14 1.20
CA PRO A 83 5.95 11.36 2.02
C PRO A 83 6.96 11.39 3.16
#